data_AF-A0A6L9LBY1-F1
#
_entry.id   AF-A0A6L9LBY1-F1
#
_cell.length_a   1.000
_cell.length_b   1.000
_cell.length_c   1.000
_cell.angle_alpha   90.00
_cell.angle_beta   90.00
_cell.angle_gamma   90.00
#
_symmetry.space_group_name_H-M   'P 1'
#
loop_
_entity.id
_entity.type
_entity.pdbx_description
1 polymer ?
#
loop_
_entity_poly.entity_id
_entity_poly.type
_entity_poly.pdbx_seq_one_letter_code
_entity_poly.pdbx_strand_id
1 'polypeptide(L)'
;MNKVARDLTFLLTGIATGAVIGLLYAPDKGKVTRDRLTFRLSKYREQIESMINDLVNSTELPENLSKNEGQRVVNDAREKAERLLEDVDRLMAQIKQQNA
;
A
#
# COMPACT_ATOMS: atom_id res chain seq x y z
N MET A 1 -4.86 5.36 30.12
CA MET A 1 -4.11 5.85 28.94
C MET A 1 -2.97 4.89 28.65
N ASN A 2 -2.98 4.25 27.49
CA ASN A 2 -2.00 3.21 27.15
C ASN A 2 -0.64 3.86 26.83
N LYS A 3 0.30 3.83 27.79
CA LYS A 3 1.59 4.55 27.70
C LYS A 3 2.40 4.11 26.48
N VAL A 4 2.31 2.82 26.11
CA VAL A 4 2.97 2.24 24.92
C VAL A 4 2.47 2.87 23.63
N ALA A 5 1.17 3.11 23.49
CA ALA A 5 0.62 3.74 22.28
C ALA A 5 1.15 5.17 22.13
N ARG A 6 1.25 5.91 23.23
CA ARG A 6 1.82 7.25 23.24
C ARG A 6 3.32 7.24 22.90
N ASP A 7 4.08 6.33 23.48
CA ASP A 7 5.52 6.23 23.24
C ASP A 7 5.81 5.81 21.79
N LEU A 8 4.99 4.92 21.21
CA LEU A 8 5.03 4.57 19.78
C LEU A 8 4.72 5.78 18.89
N THR A 9 3.71 6.59 19.23
CA THR A 9 3.42 7.81 18.46
C THR A 9 4.58 8.79 18.47
N PHE A 10 5.23 9.00 19.63
CA PHE A 10 6.40 9.88 19.72
C PHE A 10 7.59 9.36 18.90
N LEU A 11 7.84 8.04 18.93
CA LEU A 11 8.88 7.43 18.10
C LEU A 11 8.60 7.64 16.60
N LEU A 12 7.38 7.36 16.16
CA LEU A 12 6.98 7.53 14.76
C LEU A 12 7.07 9.00 14.33
N THR A 13 6.66 9.93 15.20
CA THR A 13 6.81 11.37 14.94
C THR A 13 8.29 11.74 14.82
N GLY A 14 9.15 11.27 15.72
CA GLY A 14 10.59 11.53 15.66
C GLY A 14 11.23 11.00 14.37
N ILE A 15 10.89 9.76 13.97
CA ILE A 15 11.36 9.17 12.71
C ILE A 15 10.85 9.97 11.51
N ALA A 16 9.57 10.33 11.48
CA ALA A 16 8.98 11.09 10.39
C ALA A 16 9.65 12.46 10.25
N THR A 17 9.79 13.20 11.34
CA THR A 17 10.47 14.51 11.35
C THR A 17 11.93 14.37 10.92
N GLY A 18 12.65 13.37 11.43
CA GLY A 18 14.04 13.10 11.05
C GLY A 18 14.20 12.73 9.58
N ALA A 19 13.30 11.91 9.03
CA ALA A 19 13.31 11.53 7.62
C ALA A 19 13.04 12.71 6.69
N VAL A 20 12.08 13.59 7.05
CA VAL A 20 11.82 14.81 6.28
C VAL A 20 13.04 15.73 6.27
N ILE A 21 13.64 15.98 7.44
CA ILE A 21 14.84 16.81 7.55
C ILE A 21 16.01 16.18 6.77
N GLY A 22 16.21 14.86 6.88
CA GLY A 22 17.27 14.13 6.18
C GLY A 22 17.13 14.19 4.66
N LEU A 23 15.91 14.00 4.14
CA LEU A 23 15.61 14.13 2.72
C LEU A 23 15.81 15.55 2.20
N LEU A 24 15.47 16.57 3.00
CA LEU A 24 15.69 17.97 2.63
C LEU A 24 17.17 18.38 2.68
N TYR A 25 17.93 17.84 3.64
CA TYR A 25 19.35 18.11 3.77
C TYR A 25 20.17 17.47 2.62
N ALA A 26 19.80 16.26 2.23
CA ALA A 26 20.48 15.51 1.16
C ALA A 26 19.47 14.89 0.18
N PRO A 27 18.93 15.68 -0.78
CA PRO A 27 18.00 15.17 -1.77
C PRO A 27 18.73 14.41 -2.88
N ASP A 28 18.26 13.20 -3.16
CA ASP A 28 18.60 12.50 -4.40
C ASP A 28 18.02 13.22 -5.62
N LYS A 29 18.62 13.03 -6.79
CA LYS A 29 18.08 13.56 -8.05
C LYS A 29 16.65 13.06 -8.25
N GLY A 30 15.72 13.96 -8.59
CA GLY A 30 14.30 13.62 -8.77
C GLY A 30 14.06 12.46 -9.73
N LYS A 31 14.89 12.29 -10.77
CA LYS A 31 14.85 11.13 -11.67
C LYS A 31 15.07 9.80 -10.93
N VAL A 32 16.11 9.72 -10.08
CA VAL A 32 16.47 8.52 -9.32
C VAL A 32 15.38 8.16 -8.31
N THR A 33 14.81 9.14 -7.62
CA THR A 33 13.72 8.92 -6.66
C THR A 33 12.46 8.41 -7.35
N ARG A 34 12.11 8.98 -8.51
CA ARG A 34 10.95 8.55 -9.31
C ARG A 34 11.14 7.13 -9.85
N ASP A 35 12.31 6.81 -10.40
CA ASP A 35 12.61 5.46 -10.89
C ASP A 35 12.48 4.42 -9.77
N ARG A 36 13.04 4.71 -8.59
CA ARG A 36 12.91 3.85 -7.40
C ARG A 36 11.45 3.73 -6.93
N LEU A 37 10.68 4.82 -6.97
CA LEU A 37 9.27 4.82 -6.57
C LEU A 37 8.41 4.04 -7.55
N THR A 38 8.59 4.23 -8.86
CA THR A 38 7.90 3.47 -9.90
C THR A 38 8.20 1.97 -9.78
N PHE A 39 9.45 1.58 -9.53
CA PHE A 39 9.82 0.18 -9.32
C PHE A 39 9.13 -0.43 -8.08
N ARG A 40 9.05 0.32 -6.98
CA ARG A 40 8.35 -0.15 -5.77
C ARG A 40 6.85 -0.25 -6.00
N LEU A 41 6.24 0.73 -6.66
CA LEU A 41 4.82 0.72 -7.00
C LEU A 41 4.46 -0.44 -7.92
N SER A 42 5.29 -0.74 -8.94
CA SER A 42 5.05 -1.89 -9.81
C SER A 42 5.11 -3.21 -9.04
N LYS A 43 6.03 -3.33 -8.07
CA LYS A 43 6.09 -4.50 -7.19
C LYS A 43 4.90 -4.62 -6.24
N TYR A 44 4.33 -3.52 -5.78
CA TYR A 44 3.10 -3.57 -4.99
C TYR A 44 1.89 -3.93 -5.86
N ARG A 45 1.81 -3.40 -7.08
CA ARG A 45 0.80 -3.78 -8.06
C ARG A 45 0.78 -5.31 -8.27
N GLU A 46 1.94 -5.89 -8.58
CA GLU A 46 2.10 -7.34 -8.77
C GLU A 46 1.65 -8.14 -7.52
N GLN A 47 2.00 -7.68 -6.32
CA GLN A 47 1.57 -8.32 -5.07
C GLN A 47 0.06 -8.25 -4.85
N ILE A 48 -0.56 -7.10 -5.11
CA ILE A 48 -2.01 -6.92 -4.96
C ILE A 48 -2.75 -7.81 -5.97
N GLU A 49 -2.29 -7.85 -7.22
CA GLU A 49 -2.85 -8.74 -8.24
C GLU A 49 -2.74 -10.22 -7.82
N SER A 50 -1.60 -10.63 -7.27
CA SER A 50 -1.44 -11.98 -6.69
C SER A 50 -2.44 -12.24 -5.57
N MET A 51 -2.57 -11.32 -4.61
CA MET A 51 -3.50 -11.49 -3.48
C MET A 51 -4.96 -11.56 -3.94
N ILE A 52 -5.35 -10.78 -4.95
CA ILE A 52 -6.70 -10.85 -5.54
C ILE A 52 -6.91 -12.21 -6.21
N ASN A 53 -5.95 -12.67 -7.02
CA ASN A 53 -6.03 -13.97 -7.68
C ASN A 53 -6.09 -15.11 -6.66
N ASP A 54 -5.27 -15.05 -5.61
CA ASP A 54 -5.26 -16.03 -4.53
C ASP A 54 -6.60 -16.04 -3.79
N LEU A 55 -7.20 -14.88 -3.56
CA LEU A 55 -8.50 -14.77 -2.91
C LEU A 55 -9.64 -15.32 -3.78
N VAL A 56 -9.60 -15.12 -5.09
CA VAL A 56 -10.56 -15.69 -6.05
C VAL A 56 -10.41 -17.21 -6.13
N ASN A 57 -9.18 -17.72 -6.17
CA ASN A 57 -8.88 -19.15 -6.27
C ASN A 57 -9.10 -19.88 -4.94
N SER A 58 -8.89 -19.22 -3.80
CA SER A 58 -9.05 -19.79 -2.44
C SER A 58 -10.48 -19.68 -1.90
N THR A 59 -11.50 -19.77 -2.77
CA THR A 59 -12.92 -19.78 -2.37
C THR A 59 -13.32 -21.09 -1.67
N GLU A 60 -12.43 -21.67 -0.88
CA GLU A 60 -12.71 -22.66 0.16
C GLU A 60 -12.69 -21.91 1.50
N LEU A 61 -13.76 -21.12 1.74
CA LEU A 61 -13.94 -20.42 3.00
C LEU A 61 -13.85 -21.43 4.16
N PRO A 62 -13.12 -21.11 5.26
CA PRO A 62 -13.10 -21.97 6.44
C PRO A 62 -14.53 -22.28 6.87
N GLU A 63 -14.87 -23.55 7.09
CA GLU A 63 -16.23 -24.01 7.45
C GLU A 63 -16.81 -23.31 8.70
N ASN A 64 -15.97 -22.61 9.46
CA ASN A 64 -16.29 -21.87 10.68
C ASN A 64 -16.85 -20.45 10.45
N LEU A 65 -16.80 -19.91 9.22
CA LEU A 65 -17.40 -18.62 8.88
C LEU A 65 -18.78 -18.84 8.25
N SER A 66 -19.79 -18.14 8.76
CA SER A 66 -21.13 -18.13 8.17
C SER A 66 -21.00 -17.78 6.68
N LYS A 67 -21.41 -18.68 5.78
CA LYS A 67 -21.19 -18.58 4.32
C LYS A 67 -21.57 -17.20 3.77
N ASN A 68 -22.61 -16.57 4.33
CA ASN A 68 -23.08 -15.25 3.95
C ASN A 68 -22.16 -14.09 4.40
N GLU A 69 -21.55 -14.17 5.57
CA GLU A 69 -20.64 -13.13 6.07
C GLU A 69 -19.23 -13.28 5.49
N GLY A 70 -18.74 -14.53 5.37
CA GLY A 70 -17.45 -14.81 4.72
C GLY A 70 -17.42 -14.31 3.28
N GLN A 71 -18.46 -14.60 2.50
CA GLN A 71 -18.55 -14.13 1.12
C GLN A 71 -18.63 -12.60 1.03
N ARG A 72 -19.35 -11.94 1.95
CA ARG A 72 -19.43 -10.47 2.00
C ARG A 72 -18.06 -9.83 2.27
N VAL A 73 -17.32 -10.34 3.24
CA VAL A 73 -16.00 -9.80 3.62
C VAL A 73 -14.98 -10.05 2.51
N VAL A 74 -15.01 -11.23 1.87
CA VAL A 74 -14.17 -11.54 0.72
C VAL A 74 -14.48 -10.61 -0.46
N ASN A 75 -15.76 -10.38 -0.76
CA ASN A 75 -16.16 -9.47 -1.82
C ASN A 75 -15.74 -8.01 -1.53
N ASP A 76 -15.92 -7.52 -0.31
CA ASP A 76 -15.50 -6.17 0.10
C ASP A 76 -13.97 -6.01 0.08
N ALA A 77 -13.23 -7.03 0.52
CA ALA A 77 -11.77 -7.04 0.45
C ALA A 77 -11.28 -7.01 -1.00
N ARG A 78 -11.92 -7.79 -1.88
CA ARG A 78 -11.65 -7.79 -3.32
C ARG A 78 -11.92 -6.42 -3.94
N GLU A 79 -13.09 -5.82 -3.67
CA GLU A 79 -13.43 -4.49 -4.21
C GLU A 79 -12.43 -3.42 -3.77
N LYS A 80 -12.03 -3.43 -2.49
CA LYS A 80 -11.01 -2.52 -1.97
C LYS A 80 -9.64 -2.73 -2.60
N ALA A 81 -9.27 -3.99 -2.86
CA ALA A 81 -8.01 -4.30 -3.52
C ALA A 81 -8.00 -3.86 -5.00
N GLU A 82 -9.10 -4.03 -5.72
CA GLU A 82 -9.26 -3.55 -7.11
C GLU A 82 -9.15 -2.01 -7.17
N ARG A 83 -9.82 -1.29 -6.25
CA ARG A 83 -9.69 0.18 -6.12
C ARG A 83 -8.24 0.60 -5.82
N LEU A 84 -7.56 -0.12 -4.93
CA LEU A 84 -6.17 0.16 -4.59
C LEU A 84 -5.23 -0.05 -5.79
N LEU A 85 -5.50 -1.08 -6.61
CA LEU A 85 -4.75 -1.34 -7.83
C LEU A 85 -4.88 -0.18 -8.83
N GLU A 86 -6.10 0.33 -9.02
CA GLU A 86 -6.39 1.49 -9.87
C GLU A 86 -5.66 2.75 -9.36
N ASP A 87 -5.67 2.98 -8.05
CA ASP A 87 -4.94 4.09 -7.44
C ASP A 87 -3.42 3.98 -7.66
N VAL A 88 -2.84 2.78 -7.55
CA VAL A 88 -1.42 2.53 -7.83
C VAL A 88 -1.09 2.84 -9.30
N ASP A 89 -1.95 2.45 -10.23
CA ASP A 89 -1.77 2.74 -11.66
C ASP A 89 -1.84 4.22 -11.97
N ARG A 90 -2.82 4.89 -11.39
CA ARG A 90 -3.00 6.32 -11.51
C ARG A 90 -1.80 7.08 -10.94
N LEU A 91 -1.26 6.65 -9.80
CA LEU A 91 -0.04 7.23 -9.21
C LEU A 91 1.18 7.00 -10.10
N MET A 92 1.36 5.79 -10.63
CA MET A 92 2.44 5.50 -11.58
C MET A 92 2.34 6.35 -12.85
N ALA A 93 1.13 6.54 -13.38
CA ALA A 93 0.88 7.40 -14.53
C ALA A 93 1.24 8.86 -14.22
N GLN A 94 0.83 9.39 -13.08
CA GLN A 94 1.19 10.75 -12.64
C GLN A 94 2.71 10.92 -12.46
N ILE A 95 3.37 9.96 -11.82
CA ILE A 95 4.83 9.95 -11.63
C ILE A 95 5.57 9.87 -12.97
N LYS A 96 4.96 9.33 -14.03
CA LYS A 96 5.55 9.35 -15.38
C LYS A 96 5.22 10.64 -16.15
N GLN A 97 3.97 11.12 -16.06
CA GLN A 97 3.43 12.23 -16.86
C GLN A 97 3.85 13.62 -16.37
N GLN A 98 4.18 13.78 -15.09
CA GLN A 98 4.66 15.05 -14.51
C GLN A 98 6.11 15.39 -14.97
N ASN A 99 6.47 15.05 -16.21
CA ASN A 99 7.75 15.27 -16.88
C ASN A 99 7.60 15.38 -18.42
N ALA A 100 6.37 15.48 -18.94
CA ALA A 100 6.10 15.98 -20.29
C ALA A 100 6.00 17.51 -20.24
#